data_AF-A0A2D6PZG0-F1
#
_entry.id   AF-A0A2D6PZG0-F1
#
_cell.length_a   1.000
_cell.length_b   1.000
_cell.length_c   1.000
_cell.angle_alpha   90.00
_cell.angle_beta   90.00
_cell.angle_gamma   90.00
#
_symmetry.space_group_name_H-M   'P 1'
#
loop_
_entity.id
_entity.type
_entity.pdbx_description
1 polymer ?
#
loop_
_entity_poly.entity_id
_entity_poly.type
_entity_poly.pdbx_seq_one_letter_code
_entity_poly.pdbx_strand_id
1 'polypeptide(L)'
;MRASRYCPNPHGSVKTHRFSETLGHRNEHSLGVYHPSIRTLLLFGKINPKETQDTLFHEAFHQYLHLAVDRAPWWFNEGYAEYFGAATFDKRWKATEGPVQTGRLRDLKAYPRIVSFEKIMMMGPREFMGGNVGLHYAQSWAMVHFFERSGNIEYKDVFDKYTAAILANKPAREAYDASFGADDAPLLSDMQAAFLRYVAKLK
;
A
#
# COMPACT_ATOMS: atom_id res chain seq x y z
N MET A 1 10.77 -36.04 46.25
CA MET A 1 11.25 -36.55 44.94
C MET A 1 10.08 -36.50 43.97
N ARG A 2 10.07 -35.90 42.78
CA ARG A 2 11.02 -35.13 41.96
C ARG A 2 10.19 -34.07 41.20
N ALA A 3 10.68 -32.84 41.13
CA ALA A 3 10.20 -31.85 40.18
C ALA A 3 10.68 -32.23 38.77
N SER A 4 9.76 -32.33 37.81
CA SER A 4 10.09 -32.54 36.40
C SER A 4 10.65 -31.24 35.83
N ARG A 5 11.94 -31.24 35.49
CA ARG A 5 12.61 -30.13 34.81
C ARG A 5 12.34 -30.27 33.32
N TYR A 6 11.67 -29.30 32.73
CA TYR A 6 11.62 -29.14 31.28
C TYR A 6 12.95 -28.53 30.82
N CYS A 7 13.78 -29.30 30.12
CA CYS A 7 14.95 -28.79 29.41
C CYS A 7 14.59 -28.58 27.93
N PRO A 8 14.74 -27.37 27.37
CA PRO A 8 14.61 -27.19 25.93
C PRO A 8 15.83 -27.74 25.20
N ASN A 9 15.58 -28.43 24.09
CA ASN A 9 16.58 -28.96 23.16
C ASN A 9 17.27 -27.80 22.40
N PRO A 10 18.62 -27.72 22.27
CA PRO A 10 19.31 -26.52 21.77
C PRO A 10 19.32 -26.35 20.25
N HIS A 11 18.73 -27.27 19.47
CA HIS A 11 18.90 -27.31 18.01
C HIS A 11 17.61 -27.56 17.22
N GLY A 12 16.50 -26.97 17.64
CA GLY A 12 15.29 -26.86 16.81
C GLY A 12 15.12 -25.42 16.35
N SER A 13 15.15 -25.17 15.05
CA SER A 13 14.66 -23.89 14.51
C SER A 13 13.22 -23.73 14.97
N VAL A 14 12.97 -22.72 15.81
CA VAL A 14 11.61 -22.32 16.17
C VAL A 14 10.96 -21.86 14.87
N LYS A 15 10.16 -22.73 14.25
CA LYS A 15 9.21 -22.32 13.23
C LYS A 15 8.22 -21.42 13.94
N THR A 16 8.43 -20.12 13.83
CA THR A 16 7.42 -19.12 14.16
C THR A 16 6.26 -19.32 13.19
N HIS A 17 5.34 -20.21 13.55
CA HIS A 17 4.00 -20.20 12.98
C HIS A 17 3.39 -18.85 13.36
N ARG A 18 3.44 -17.88 12.43
CA ARG A 18 3.05 -16.51 12.72
C ARG A 18 1.53 -16.43 12.80
N PHE A 19 1.02 -15.94 13.92
CA PHE A 19 -0.39 -15.63 14.15
C PHE A 19 -0.99 -14.71 13.06
N SER A 20 -0.17 -13.96 12.33
CA SER A 20 -0.60 -13.17 11.16
C SER A 20 -1.11 -14.04 10.01
N GLU A 21 -0.54 -15.23 9.78
CA GLU A 21 -0.93 -16.14 8.70
C GLU A 21 -2.31 -16.77 8.94
N THR A 22 -2.77 -16.81 10.20
CA THR A 22 -4.11 -17.29 10.58
C THR A 22 -5.17 -16.19 10.46
N LEU A 23 -4.75 -14.92 10.44
CA LEU A 23 -5.65 -13.76 10.40
C LEU A 23 -5.69 -13.08 9.02
N GLY A 24 -4.74 -13.35 8.12
CA GLY A 24 -4.76 -12.79 6.78
C GLY A 24 -3.88 -13.54 5.79
N HIS A 25 -4.39 -13.74 4.57
CA HIS A 25 -3.62 -14.24 3.43
C HIS A 25 -2.78 -13.10 2.80
N ARG A 26 -1.96 -12.41 3.59
CA ARG A 26 -0.98 -11.43 3.08
C ARG A 26 0.43 -11.99 3.23
N ASN A 27 1.08 -12.25 2.10
CA ASN A 27 2.44 -12.78 2.05
C ASN A 27 3.54 -11.70 2.16
N GLU A 28 3.19 -10.42 2.07
CA GLU A 28 4.11 -9.30 2.34
C GLU A 28 3.73 -8.65 3.68
N HIS A 29 4.73 -8.46 4.54
CA HIS A 29 4.64 -7.79 5.86
C HIS A 29 3.91 -8.51 7.00
N SER A 30 4.39 -9.71 7.29
CA SER A 30 4.19 -10.52 8.49
C SER A 30 4.46 -9.89 9.90
N LEU A 31 4.46 -8.56 10.03
CA LEU A 31 4.99 -7.79 11.16
C LEU A 31 3.96 -6.87 11.81
N GLY A 32 2.84 -6.66 11.13
CA GLY A 32 1.64 -6.05 11.65
C GLY A 32 0.45 -6.48 10.81
N VAL A 33 -0.75 -6.33 11.33
CA VAL A 33 -1.98 -6.50 10.56
C VAL A 33 -3.10 -5.72 11.20
N TYR A 34 -3.80 -4.90 10.42
CA TYR A 34 -5.13 -4.44 10.74
C TYR A 34 -6.15 -5.46 10.23
N HIS A 35 -6.88 -6.10 11.14
CA HIS A 35 -7.91 -7.06 10.78
C HIS A 35 -9.29 -6.40 10.75
N PRO A 36 -9.93 -6.23 9.58
CA PRO A 36 -11.17 -5.46 9.46
C PRO A 36 -12.33 -6.08 10.24
N SER A 37 -12.50 -7.41 10.24
CA SER A 37 -13.68 -8.04 10.88
C SER A 37 -13.71 -7.95 12.41
N ILE A 38 -12.55 -7.72 13.05
CA ILE A 38 -12.44 -7.56 14.51
C ILE A 38 -11.94 -6.17 14.90
N ARG A 39 -11.77 -5.27 13.91
CA ARG A 39 -11.34 -3.87 14.09
C ARG A 39 -10.11 -3.72 15.00
N THR A 40 -9.15 -4.62 14.84
CA THR A 40 -7.97 -4.70 15.71
C THR A 40 -6.71 -4.54 14.88
N LEU A 41 -5.84 -3.62 15.33
CA LEU A 41 -4.49 -3.46 14.81
C LEU A 41 -3.51 -4.23 15.71
N LEU A 42 -2.81 -5.19 15.13
CA LEU A 42 -1.79 -6.00 15.79
C LEU A 42 -0.41 -5.58 15.26
N LEU A 43 0.55 -5.39 16.17
CA LEU A 43 1.94 -5.07 15.83
C LEU A 43 2.89 -5.99 16.56
N PHE A 44 3.89 -6.47 15.85
CA PHE A 44 5.00 -7.21 16.41
C PHE A 44 6.23 -6.32 16.38
N GLY A 45 6.74 -5.96 17.55
CA GLY A 45 7.92 -5.09 17.67
C GLY A 45 9.14 -5.70 16.97
N LYS A 46 9.83 -4.91 16.14
CA LYS A 46 11.13 -5.27 15.57
C LYS A 46 12.29 -4.78 16.43
N ILE A 47 13.49 -5.29 16.16
CA ILE A 47 14.76 -4.72 16.64
C ILE A 47 14.95 -3.30 16.06
N ASN A 48 14.44 -3.03 14.85
CA ASN A 48 14.48 -1.71 14.21
C ASN A 48 13.20 -0.90 14.49
N PRO A 49 13.28 0.20 15.27
CA PRO A 49 12.12 1.04 15.57
C PRO A 49 11.50 1.69 14.32
N LYS A 50 12.33 2.06 13.33
CA LYS A 50 11.83 2.69 12.10
C LYS A 50 10.92 1.74 11.33
N GLU A 51 11.35 0.50 11.15
CA GLU A 51 10.52 -0.48 10.45
C GLU A 51 9.23 -0.82 11.20
N THR A 52 9.26 -0.76 12.54
CA THR A 52 8.05 -0.91 13.37
C THR A 52 7.10 0.27 13.16
N GLN A 53 7.64 1.50 13.10
CA GLN A 53 6.87 2.72 12.83
C GLN A 53 6.26 2.70 11.42
N ASP A 54 7.04 2.34 10.40
CA ASP A 54 6.55 2.28 9.02
C ASP A 54 5.39 1.28 8.91
N THR A 55 5.50 0.12 9.57
CA THR A 55 4.44 -0.89 9.66
C THR A 55 3.22 -0.35 10.42
N LEU A 56 3.43 0.33 11.55
CA LEU A 56 2.33 0.94 12.32
C LEU A 56 1.54 1.93 11.47
N PHE A 57 2.21 2.82 10.74
CA PHE A 57 1.54 3.82 9.90
C PHE A 57 0.82 3.18 8.71
N HIS A 58 1.40 2.16 8.10
CA HIS A 58 0.76 1.38 7.04
C HIS A 58 -0.55 0.74 7.53
N GLU A 59 -0.50 0.01 8.65
CA GLU A 59 -1.69 -0.65 9.21
C GLU A 59 -2.71 0.35 9.78
N ALA A 60 -2.24 1.46 10.33
CA ALA A 60 -3.12 2.54 10.81
C ALA A 60 -3.87 3.21 9.65
N PHE A 61 -3.25 3.33 8.47
CA PHE A 61 -3.96 3.83 7.29
C PHE A 61 -5.09 2.89 6.87
N HIS A 62 -4.86 1.57 6.85
CA HIS A 62 -5.94 0.62 6.57
C HIS A 62 -7.09 0.75 7.57
N GLN A 63 -6.77 0.96 8.85
CA GLN A 63 -7.79 1.22 9.87
C GLN A 63 -8.57 2.50 9.58
N TYR A 64 -7.88 3.61 9.32
CA TYR A 64 -8.50 4.89 8.99
C TYR A 64 -9.41 4.77 7.77
N LEU A 65 -8.92 4.18 6.69
CA LEU A 65 -9.69 4.03 5.46
C LEU A 65 -10.92 3.13 5.68
N HIS A 66 -10.79 2.03 6.42
CA HIS A 66 -11.93 1.16 6.75
C HIS A 66 -13.01 1.89 7.58
N LEU A 67 -12.66 2.92 8.36
CA LEU A 67 -13.63 3.74 9.06
C LEU A 67 -14.31 4.77 8.15
N ALA A 68 -13.64 5.17 7.07
CA ALA A 68 -14.12 6.21 6.15
C ALA A 68 -14.94 5.64 4.97
N VAL A 69 -14.60 4.45 4.49
CA VAL A 69 -15.21 3.84 3.29
C VAL A 69 -15.47 2.35 3.49
N ASP A 70 -16.58 1.87 2.93
CA ASP A 70 -17.02 0.48 3.05
C ASP A 70 -16.14 -0.46 2.23
N ARG A 71 -15.79 -0.06 1.00
CA ARG A 71 -15.07 -0.90 0.04
C ARG A 71 -14.13 -0.07 -0.85
N ALA A 72 -12.97 0.26 -0.32
CA ALA A 72 -11.89 0.85 -1.12
C ALA A 72 -11.34 -0.14 -2.17
N PRO A 73 -10.97 0.35 -3.37
CA PRO A 73 -10.18 -0.42 -4.34
C PRO A 73 -8.82 -0.81 -3.74
N TRP A 74 -8.32 -2.00 -4.09
CA TRP A 74 -7.08 -2.55 -3.49
C TRP A 74 -5.86 -1.68 -3.75
N TRP A 75 -5.65 -1.27 -5.00
CA TRP A 75 -4.53 -0.39 -5.35
C TRP A 75 -4.54 0.91 -4.55
N PHE A 76 -5.73 1.48 -4.31
CA PHE A 76 -5.88 2.74 -3.59
C PHE A 76 -5.58 2.55 -2.11
N ASN A 77 -6.12 1.47 -1.52
CA ASN A 77 -5.90 1.12 -0.13
C ASN A 77 -4.41 0.83 0.15
N GLU A 78 -3.79 -0.06 -0.62
CA GLU A 78 -2.37 -0.40 -0.47
C GLU A 78 -1.45 0.76 -0.87
N GLY A 79 -1.76 1.47 -1.96
CA GLY A 79 -0.95 2.59 -2.45
C GLY A 79 -0.84 3.72 -1.43
N TYR A 80 -1.95 4.11 -0.81
CA TYR A 80 -1.90 5.10 0.27
C TYR A 80 -1.37 4.54 1.59
N ALA A 81 -1.58 3.26 1.91
CA ALA A 81 -0.96 2.63 3.07
C ALA A 81 0.57 2.66 2.97
N GLU A 82 1.12 2.40 1.78
CA GLU A 82 2.54 2.57 1.48
C GLU A 82 2.95 4.05 1.52
N TYR A 83 2.16 4.96 0.94
CA TYR A 83 2.47 6.40 0.93
C TYR A 83 2.55 6.97 2.35
N PHE A 84 1.51 6.79 3.18
CA PHE A 84 1.51 7.27 4.57
C PHE A 84 2.37 6.41 5.49
N GLY A 85 2.55 5.12 5.18
CA GLY A 85 3.47 4.23 5.90
C GLY A 85 4.90 4.76 5.96
N ALA A 86 5.33 5.50 4.93
CA ALA A 86 6.65 6.10 4.89
C ALA A 86 6.75 7.46 5.61
N ALA A 87 5.68 7.97 6.21
CA ALA A 87 5.66 9.30 6.80
C ALA A 87 6.74 9.47 7.89
N THR A 88 7.38 10.63 7.90
CA THR A 88 8.39 11.00 8.90
C THR A 88 8.00 12.29 9.61
N PHE A 89 8.51 12.49 10.82
CA PHE A 89 8.25 13.68 11.63
C PHE A 89 9.57 14.31 12.03
N ASP A 90 9.67 15.63 11.89
CA ASP A 90 10.83 16.37 12.40
C ASP A 90 10.75 16.56 13.93
N LYS A 91 11.77 17.18 14.52
CA LYS A 91 11.82 17.44 15.97
C LYS A 91 10.71 18.36 16.48
N ARG A 92 9.96 19.02 15.60
CA ARG A 92 8.82 19.90 15.90
C ARG A 92 7.48 19.23 15.57
N TRP A 93 7.49 17.91 15.33
CA TRP A 93 6.31 17.14 14.91
C TRP A 93 5.70 17.59 13.58
N LYS A 94 6.48 18.26 12.72
CA LYS A 94 6.04 18.53 11.35
C LYS A 94 6.14 17.25 10.54
N ALA A 95 5.02 16.82 9.96
CA ALA A 95 4.96 15.65 9.10
C ALA A 95 5.60 15.93 7.73
N THR A 96 6.34 14.95 7.23
CA THR A 96 6.63 14.78 5.80
C THR A 96 5.91 13.52 5.36
N GLU A 97 4.79 13.70 4.68
CA GLU A 97 3.96 12.62 4.16
C GLU A 97 4.60 12.00 2.91
N GLY A 98 4.50 10.68 2.74
CA GLY A 98 4.95 9.99 1.53
C GLY A 98 6.30 10.41 0.94
N PRO A 99 7.40 10.40 1.71
CA PRO A 99 8.72 10.44 1.12
C PRO A 99 8.94 9.23 0.20
N VAL A 100 9.94 9.31 -0.67
CA VAL A 100 10.26 8.21 -1.59
C VAL A 100 10.59 6.94 -0.81
N GLN A 101 9.83 5.88 -1.05
CA GLN A 101 10.12 4.55 -0.55
C GLN A 101 11.13 3.85 -1.46
N THR A 102 12.41 3.89 -1.08
CA THR A 102 13.50 3.33 -1.90
C THR A 102 13.33 1.83 -2.17
N GLY A 103 12.77 1.07 -1.23
CA GLY A 103 12.42 -0.34 -1.42
C GLY A 103 11.39 -0.53 -2.55
N ARG A 104 10.23 0.12 -2.44
CA ARG A 104 9.17 0.06 -3.47
C ARG A 104 9.65 0.61 -4.81
N LEU A 105 10.46 1.67 -4.83
CA LEU A 105 11.03 2.21 -6.07
C LEU A 105 11.99 1.21 -6.74
N ARG A 106 12.85 0.55 -5.97
CA ARG A 106 13.75 -0.50 -6.47
C ARG A 106 12.93 -1.65 -7.04
N ASP A 107 11.93 -2.12 -6.30
CA ASP A 107 11.08 -3.23 -6.72
C ASP A 107 10.34 -2.87 -8.01
N LEU A 108 9.75 -1.68 -8.12
CA LEU A 108 9.11 -1.19 -9.36
C LEU A 108 10.08 -1.17 -10.55
N LYS A 109 11.29 -0.64 -10.34
CA LYS A 109 12.33 -0.55 -11.38
C LYS A 109 12.91 -1.92 -11.79
N ALA A 110 12.73 -2.96 -10.98
CA ALA A 110 13.15 -4.31 -11.31
C ALA A 110 12.23 -4.99 -12.35
N TYR A 111 11.04 -4.45 -12.60
CA TYR A 111 10.11 -4.99 -13.58
C TYR A 111 10.19 -4.26 -14.93
N PRO A 112 10.19 -4.99 -16.06
CA PRO A 112 10.37 -4.41 -17.39
C PRO A 112 9.13 -3.63 -17.88
N ARG A 113 7.96 -3.88 -17.28
CA ARG A 113 6.69 -3.27 -17.64
C ARG A 113 5.83 -3.08 -16.40
N ILE A 114 5.02 -2.03 -16.43
CA ILE A 114 3.96 -1.78 -15.46
C ILE A 114 2.67 -2.49 -15.89
N VAL A 115 1.76 -2.68 -14.96
CA VAL A 115 0.35 -2.95 -15.24
C VAL A 115 -0.30 -1.66 -15.77
N SER A 116 -1.26 -1.71 -16.69
CA SER A 116 -1.98 -0.48 -17.05
C SER A 116 -2.75 0.09 -15.85
N PHE A 117 -2.95 1.40 -15.84
CA PHE A 117 -3.67 2.08 -14.74
C PHE A 117 -5.06 1.49 -14.54
N GLU A 118 -5.85 1.37 -15.60
CA GLU A 118 -7.19 0.78 -15.48
C GLU A 118 -7.15 -0.63 -14.90
N LYS A 119 -6.23 -1.48 -15.39
CA LYS A 119 -6.16 -2.87 -14.95
C LYS A 119 -5.84 -2.96 -13.46
N ILE A 120 -4.78 -2.28 -12.98
CA ILE A 120 -4.43 -2.33 -11.56
C ILE A 120 -5.53 -1.69 -10.69
N MET A 121 -6.21 -0.67 -11.20
CA MET A 121 -7.30 -0.01 -10.49
C MET A 121 -8.56 -0.87 -10.33
N MET A 122 -8.76 -1.85 -11.22
CA MET A 122 -9.88 -2.79 -11.21
C MET A 122 -9.56 -4.14 -10.54
N MET A 123 -8.31 -4.39 -10.14
CA MET A 123 -7.92 -5.66 -9.52
C MET A 123 -8.67 -5.88 -8.20
N GLY A 124 -9.38 -7.01 -8.12
CA GLY A 124 -9.91 -7.53 -6.86
C GLY A 124 -8.83 -8.22 -6.01
N PRO A 125 -9.15 -8.63 -4.77
CA PRO A 125 -8.20 -9.24 -3.82
C PRO A 125 -7.36 -10.38 -4.43
N ARG A 126 -8.03 -11.31 -5.13
CA ARG A 126 -7.38 -12.50 -5.70
C ARG A 126 -6.40 -12.15 -6.81
N GLU A 127 -6.74 -11.18 -7.66
CA GLU A 127 -5.86 -10.77 -8.76
C GLU A 127 -4.70 -9.93 -8.24
N PHE A 128 -4.96 -9.01 -7.30
CA PHE A 128 -3.94 -8.17 -6.69
C PHE A 128 -2.92 -8.98 -5.89
N MET A 129 -3.38 -9.95 -5.10
CA MET A 129 -2.50 -10.87 -4.37
C MET A 129 -1.93 -11.99 -5.25
N GLY A 130 -2.49 -12.16 -6.45
CA GLY A 130 -2.03 -13.10 -7.46
C GLY A 130 -0.91 -12.53 -8.32
N GLY A 131 -0.22 -13.41 -9.06
CA GLY A 131 0.83 -12.99 -9.98
C GLY A 131 2.01 -12.32 -9.27
N ASN A 132 2.29 -11.08 -9.66
CA ASN A 132 3.47 -10.35 -9.23
C ASN A 132 3.13 -9.32 -8.15
N VAL A 133 2.82 -9.82 -6.96
CA VAL A 133 2.34 -9.00 -5.83
C VAL A 133 3.29 -7.84 -5.51
N GLY A 134 4.61 -8.06 -5.53
CA GLY A 134 5.59 -6.99 -5.28
C GLY A 134 5.49 -5.84 -6.29
N LEU A 135 5.24 -6.14 -7.57
CA LEU A 135 4.95 -5.13 -8.58
C LEU A 135 3.64 -4.39 -8.29
N HIS A 136 2.58 -5.09 -7.87
CA HIS A 136 1.28 -4.46 -7.61
C HIS A 136 1.36 -3.45 -6.46
N TYR A 137 2.02 -3.80 -5.34
CA TYR A 137 2.26 -2.86 -4.24
C TYR A 137 3.17 -1.70 -4.68
N ALA A 138 4.29 -2.01 -5.34
CA ALA A 138 5.25 -1.00 -5.76
C ALA A 138 4.66 0.00 -6.77
N GLN A 139 3.86 -0.49 -7.72
CA GLN A 139 3.17 0.36 -8.68
C GLN A 139 2.05 1.18 -8.01
N SER A 140 1.27 0.59 -7.11
CA SER A 140 0.21 1.30 -6.38
C SER A 140 0.76 2.48 -5.57
N TRP A 141 1.85 2.23 -4.81
CA TRP A 141 2.59 3.29 -4.12
C TRP A 141 3.06 4.39 -5.08
N ALA A 142 3.71 3.99 -6.18
CA ALA A 142 4.28 4.94 -7.12
C ALA A 142 3.20 5.77 -7.83
N MET A 143 2.02 5.20 -8.12
CA MET A 143 0.89 5.92 -8.70
C MET A 143 0.37 7.00 -7.74
N VAL A 144 0.13 6.66 -6.47
CA VAL A 144 -0.26 7.65 -5.44
C VAL A 144 0.80 8.73 -5.32
N HIS A 145 2.07 8.34 -5.19
CA HIS A 145 3.16 9.30 -5.09
C HIS A 145 3.27 10.20 -6.35
N PHE A 146 3.03 9.66 -7.55
CA PHE A 146 3.01 10.44 -8.79
C PHE A 146 1.89 11.48 -8.81
N PHE A 147 0.64 11.09 -8.51
CA PHE A 147 -0.48 12.03 -8.53
C PHE A 147 -0.32 13.11 -7.45
N GLU A 148 0.19 12.77 -6.27
CA GLU A 148 0.36 13.73 -5.17
C GLU A 148 1.62 14.62 -5.32
N ARG A 149 2.68 14.13 -5.98
CA ARG A 149 4.01 14.78 -5.96
C ARG A 149 4.57 15.20 -7.31
N SER A 150 3.94 14.86 -8.44
CA SER A 150 4.45 15.24 -9.76
C SER A 150 4.38 16.75 -10.02
N GLY A 151 3.50 17.47 -9.33
CA GLY A 151 3.24 18.89 -9.54
C GLY A 151 2.38 19.20 -10.78
N ASN A 152 1.88 18.18 -11.48
CA ASN A 152 0.92 18.38 -12.56
C ASN A 152 -0.50 18.55 -11.98
N ILE A 153 -1.05 19.74 -12.13
CA ILE A 153 -2.35 20.13 -11.57
C ILE A 153 -3.49 19.34 -12.22
N GLU A 154 -3.49 19.18 -13.55
CA GLU A 154 -4.54 18.44 -14.26
C GLU A 154 -4.60 16.97 -13.82
N TYR A 155 -3.45 16.32 -13.65
CA TYR A 155 -3.40 14.94 -13.19
C TYR A 155 -3.85 14.81 -11.74
N LYS A 156 -3.49 15.79 -10.91
CA LYS A 156 -3.96 15.85 -9.52
C LYS A 156 -5.47 16.07 -9.46
N ASP A 157 -6.04 16.95 -10.27
CA ASP A 157 -7.48 17.21 -10.28
C ASP A 157 -8.29 15.97 -10.66
N VAL A 158 -7.83 15.21 -11.67
CA VAL A 158 -8.45 13.91 -12.03
C VAL A 158 -8.36 12.92 -10.87
N PHE A 159 -7.21 12.84 -10.22
CA PHE A 159 -7.01 11.95 -9.08
C PHE A 159 -7.82 12.39 -7.84
N ASP A 160 -7.92 13.68 -7.56
CA ASP A 160 -8.71 14.22 -6.46
C ASP A 160 -10.20 13.96 -6.69
N LYS A 161 -10.68 14.04 -7.94
CA LYS A 161 -12.04 13.63 -8.33
C LYS A 161 -12.28 12.14 -8.10
N TYR A 162 -11.31 11.29 -8.46
CA TYR A 162 -11.36 9.86 -8.17
C TYR A 162 -11.41 9.59 -6.65
N THR A 163 -10.53 10.22 -5.89
CA THR A 163 -10.45 10.10 -4.42
C THR A 163 -11.76 10.53 -3.77
N ALA A 164 -12.34 11.66 -4.19
CA ALA A 164 -13.64 12.11 -3.71
C ALA A 164 -14.76 11.10 -3.99
N ALA A 165 -14.75 10.46 -5.17
CA ALA A 165 -15.71 9.41 -5.51
C ALA A 165 -15.57 8.17 -4.61
N ILE A 166 -14.34 7.73 -4.33
CA ILE A 166 -14.08 6.61 -3.41
C ILE A 166 -14.53 6.96 -1.99
N LEU A 167 -14.22 8.16 -1.50
CA LEU A 167 -14.64 8.63 -0.17
C LEU A 167 -16.17 8.79 -0.06
N ALA A 168 -16.86 9.02 -1.17
CA ALA A 168 -18.32 8.99 -1.25
C ALA A 168 -18.91 7.57 -1.40
N ASN A 169 -18.11 6.51 -1.18
CA ASN A 169 -18.50 5.10 -1.32
C ASN A 169 -19.00 4.70 -2.73
N LYS A 170 -18.55 5.41 -3.78
CA LYS A 170 -18.86 4.98 -5.15
C LYS A 170 -18.11 3.69 -5.50
N PRO A 171 -18.71 2.76 -6.26
CA PRO A 171 -18.03 1.59 -6.77
C PRO A 171 -16.78 1.95 -7.59
N ALA A 172 -15.75 1.10 -7.56
CA ALA A 172 -14.46 1.36 -8.23
C ALA A 172 -14.60 1.74 -9.70
N ARG A 173 -15.43 1.01 -10.45
CA ARG A 173 -15.73 1.26 -11.87
C ARG A 173 -16.34 2.65 -12.07
N GLU A 174 -17.35 3.00 -11.27
CA GLU A 174 -18.02 4.31 -11.36
C GLU A 174 -17.06 5.45 -11.01
N ALA A 175 -16.23 5.28 -9.96
CA ALA A 175 -15.22 6.25 -9.59
C ALA A 175 -14.19 6.46 -10.70
N TYR A 176 -13.77 5.38 -11.37
CA TYR A 176 -12.87 5.46 -12.52
C TYR A 176 -13.55 6.17 -13.69
N ASP A 177 -14.74 5.75 -14.11
CA ASP A 177 -15.46 6.32 -15.27
C ASP A 177 -15.74 7.81 -15.08
N ALA A 178 -16.05 8.22 -13.85
CA ALA A 178 -16.26 9.62 -13.53
C ALA A 178 -14.96 10.46 -13.56
N SER A 179 -13.78 9.85 -13.55
CA SER A 179 -12.48 10.54 -13.48
C SER A 179 -11.57 10.17 -14.65
N PHE A 180 -10.83 9.07 -14.54
CA PHE A 180 -9.86 8.57 -15.52
C PHE A 180 -10.50 8.03 -16.81
N GLY A 181 -11.74 7.56 -16.71
CA GLY A 181 -12.51 6.98 -17.81
C GLY A 181 -13.52 7.93 -18.43
N ALA A 182 -13.44 9.24 -18.13
CA ALA A 182 -14.08 10.23 -19.00
C ALA A 182 -13.56 10.01 -20.43
N ASP A 183 -14.30 10.43 -21.47
CA ASP A 183 -14.03 10.16 -22.91
C ASP A 183 -12.68 10.73 -23.46
N ASP A 184 -11.67 10.91 -22.61
CA ASP A 184 -10.34 11.41 -22.85
C ASP A 184 -9.27 10.30 -22.72
N ALA A 185 -9.34 9.31 -23.61
CA ALA A 185 -8.30 8.29 -23.76
C ALA A 185 -6.88 8.88 -24.03
N PRO A 186 -6.72 10.02 -24.72
CA PRO A 186 -5.43 10.71 -24.83
C PRO A 186 -4.84 11.09 -23.47
N LEU A 187 -5.62 11.71 -22.58
CA LEU A 187 -5.14 12.12 -21.26
C LEU A 187 -4.64 10.95 -20.41
N LEU A 188 -5.38 9.83 -20.38
CA LEU A 188 -4.94 8.64 -19.66
C LEU A 188 -3.61 8.09 -20.21
N SER A 189 -3.46 8.08 -21.53
CA SER A 189 -2.22 7.64 -22.20
C SER A 189 -1.05 8.55 -21.83
N ASP A 190 -1.27 9.86 -21.81
CA ASP A 190 -0.29 10.87 -21.42
C ASP A 190 0.10 10.76 -19.95
N MET A 191 -0.86 10.48 -19.06
CA MET A 191 -0.61 10.21 -17.63
C MET A 191 0.30 9.00 -17.46
N GLN A 192 0.04 7.88 -18.13
CA GLN A 192 0.89 6.68 -18.02
C GLN A 192 2.30 6.94 -18.55
N ALA A 193 2.44 7.67 -19.67
CA ALA A 193 3.75 8.03 -20.20
C ALA A 193 4.50 8.99 -19.25
N ALA A 194 3.81 9.96 -18.67
CA ALA A 194 4.36 10.88 -17.69
C ALA A 194 4.78 10.17 -16.39
N PHE A 195 3.99 9.20 -15.93
CA PHE A 195 4.29 8.35 -14.80
C PHE A 195 5.61 7.58 -15.01
N LEU A 196 5.82 6.96 -16.18
CA LEU A 196 7.08 6.27 -16.46
C LEU A 196 8.28 7.22 -16.42
N ARG A 197 8.15 8.43 -17.00
CA ARG A 197 9.19 9.47 -16.91
C ARG A 197 9.43 9.94 -15.48
N TYR A 198 8.38 10.01 -14.68
CA TYR A 198 8.45 10.39 -13.28
C TYR A 198 9.21 9.35 -12.45
N VAL A 199 8.84 8.08 -12.55
CA VAL A 199 9.51 6.95 -11.88
C VAL A 199 10.99 6.88 -12.26
N ALA A 200 11.33 7.13 -13.53
CA ALA A 200 12.72 7.15 -14.00
C ALA A 200 13.58 8.23 -13.30
N LYS A 201 12.98 9.36 -12.91
CA LYS A 201 13.66 10.49 -12.25
C LYS A 201 13.78 10.33 -10.73
N LEU A 202 12.91 9.55 -10.10
CA LEU A 202 12.97 9.31 -8.66
C LEU A 202 14.28 8.61 -8.25
N LYS A 203 14.79 9.00 -7.09
CA LYS A 203 16.00 8.47 -6.46
C LYS A 203 15.70 7.99 -5.05
#